data_AF-A0A355B2E7-F1
#
_entry.id   AF-A0A355B2E7-F1
#
_cell.length_a   1.000
_cell.length_b   1.000
_cell.length_c   1.000
_cell.angle_alpha   90.00
_cell.angle_beta   90.00
_cell.angle_gamma   90.00
#
_symmetry.space_group_name_H-M   'P 1'
#
loop_
_entity.id
_entity.type
_entity.pdbx_description
1 polymer ?
#
loop_
_entity_poly.entity_id
_entity_poly.type
_entity_poly.pdbx_seq_one_letter_code
_entity_poly.pdbx_strand_id
1 'polypeptide(L)'
;GCDPKIMGIGPAESSRIALRKAGLALDDMDLIEINEAFSAQYLAVEKELGLDRDKTNVNGGAIAIGHPVGASGARLTLTTLMELRRRGGK
;
A
#
# COMPACT_ATOMS: atom_id res chain seq x y z
N GLY A 1 8.75 -12.22 -1.32
CA GLY A 1 8.31 -12.26 -2.74
C GLY A 1 7.25 -13.33 -2.90
N CYS A 2 6.56 -13.39 -4.03
CA CYS A 2 5.59 -14.44 -4.34
C CYS A 2 5.94 -15.12 -5.67
N ASP A 3 5.21 -16.19 -6.01
CA ASP A 3 5.37 -16.88 -7.29
C ASP A 3 5.11 -15.92 -8.47
N PRO A 4 5.97 -15.89 -9.51
CA PRO A 4 5.82 -15.00 -10.67
C PRO A 4 4.43 -15.03 -11.32
N LYS A 5 3.75 -16.19 -11.31
CA LYS A 5 2.41 -16.35 -11.90
C LYS A 5 1.32 -15.57 -11.16
N ILE A 6 1.57 -15.23 -9.89
CA ILE A 6 0.65 -14.46 -9.03
C ILE A 6 1.31 -13.19 -8.51
N MET A 7 2.28 -12.64 -9.25
CA MET A 7 3.12 -11.52 -8.79
C MET A 7 2.34 -10.34 -8.19
N GLY A 8 1.10 -10.13 -8.63
CA GLY A 8 0.22 -9.07 -8.14
C GLY A 8 -0.13 -9.17 -6.65
N ILE A 9 -0.10 -10.35 -6.05
CA ILE A 9 -0.37 -10.52 -4.61
C ILE A 9 0.88 -10.30 -3.74
N GLY A 10 2.04 -10.10 -4.35
CA GLY A 10 3.31 -9.84 -3.67
C GLY A 10 3.22 -8.81 -2.53
N PRO A 11 2.51 -7.67 -2.72
CA PRO A 11 2.32 -6.67 -1.66
C PRO A 11 1.71 -7.24 -0.38
N ALA A 12 0.72 -8.12 -0.46
CA ALA A 12 0.05 -8.68 0.72
C ALA A 12 1.05 -9.44 1.62
N GLU A 13 1.82 -10.33 1.01
CA GLU A 13 2.81 -11.12 1.75
C GLU A 13 3.95 -10.25 2.29
N SER A 14 4.45 -9.30 1.49
CA SER A 14 5.50 -8.40 1.96
C SER A 14 5.03 -7.49 3.09
N SER A 15 3.79 -7.01 3.07
CA SER A 15 3.22 -6.18 4.13
C SER A 15 3.11 -6.96 5.44
N ARG A 16 2.62 -8.21 5.40
CA ARG A 16 2.57 -9.08 6.60
C ARG A 16 3.96 -9.32 7.20
N ILE A 17 4.97 -9.54 6.35
CA ILE A 17 6.36 -9.72 6.81
C ILE A 17 6.89 -8.42 7.44
N ALA A 18 6.65 -7.27 6.81
CA ALA A 18 7.09 -5.97 7.31
C ALA A 18 6.46 -5.64 8.68
N LEU A 19 5.14 -5.79 8.79
CA LEU A 19 4.40 -5.57 10.03
C LEU A 19 4.88 -6.49 11.16
N ARG A 20 5.06 -7.79 10.87
CA ARG A 20 5.57 -8.76 11.84
C ARG A 20 6.98 -8.39 12.33
N LYS A 21 7.86 -7.93 11.45
CA LYS A 21 9.21 -7.47 11.81
C LYS A 21 9.17 -6.20 12.66
N ALA A 22 8.20 -5.33 12.44
CA ALA A 22 7.99 -4.12 13.23
C ALA A 22 7.24 -4.38 14.55
N GLY A 23 6.68 -5.57 14.75
CA GLY A 23 5.83 -5.88 15.91
C GLY A 23 4.48 -5.16 15.88
N LEU A 24 3.98 -4.84 14.68
CA LEU A 24 2.74 -4.09 14.46
C LEU A 24 1.69 -4.98 13.78
N ALA A 25 0.43 -4.65 14.00
CA ALA A 25 -0.72 -5.15 13.26
C ALA A 25 -1.09 -4.18 12.13
N LEU A 26 -1.88 -4.66 11.18
CA LEU A 26 -2.42 -3.82 10.11
C LEU A 26 -3.33 -2.70 10.67
N ASP A 27 -4.08 -3.02 11.72
CA ASP A 27 -5.01 -2.09 12.38
C ASP A 27 -4.30 -0.96 13.13
N ASP A 28 -3.00 -1.11 13.40
CA ASP A 28 -2.17 -0.05 14.02
C ASP A 28 -1.82 1.07 13.03
N MET A 29 -2.11 0.89 11.73
CA MET A 29 -1.78 1.87 10.69
C MET A 29 -2.87 2.93 10.54
N ASP A 30 -2.50 4.21 10.65
CA ASP A 30 -3.43 5.31 10.37
C ASP A 30 -3.66 5.49 8.85
N LEU A 31 -2.65 5.19 8.04
CA LEU A 31 -2.68 5.30 6.59
C LEU A 31 -1.94 4.15 5.92
N ILE A 32 -2.46 3.73 4.78
CA ILE A 32 -1.89 2.66 3.95
C ILE A 32 -1.78 3.17 2.52
N GLU A 33 -0.64 2.95 1.88
CA GLU A 33 -0.45 3.19 0.45
C GLU A 33 -0.05 1.88 -0.23
N ILE A 34 -0.88 1.43 -1.18
CA ILE A 34 -0.63 0.28 -2.05
C ILE A 34 -0.61 0.78 -3.48
N ASN A 35 0.49 0.53 -4.18
CA ASN A 35 0.59 0.89 -5.59
C ASN A 35 -0.53 0.24 -6.42
N GLU A 36 -1.27 1.05 -7.17
CA GLU A 36 -2.32 0.59 -8.07
C GLU A 36 -1.76 0.36 -9.48
N ALA A 37 -0.89 -0.62 -9.65
CA ALA A 37 -0.35 -0.94 -10.99
C ALA A 37 -1.47 -1.38 -11.95
N PHE A 38 -2.42 -2.15 -11.41
CA PHE A 38 -3.66 -2.56 -12.08
C PHE A 38 -4.78 -2.68 -11.05
N SER A 39 -6.02 -2.32 -11.41
CA SER A 39 -7.16 -2.39 -10.49
C SER A 39 -7.40 -3.81 -9.96
N ALA A 40 -7.30 -4.82 -10.83
CA ALA A 40 -7.49 -6.22 -10.43
C ALA A 40 -6.44 -6.69 -9.40
N GLN A 41 -5.20 -6.22 -9.54
CA GLN A 41 -4.13 -6.51 -8.59
C GLN A 41 -4.39 -5.83 -7.23
N TYR A 42 -4.75 -4.55 -7.25
CA TYR A 42 -5.08 -3.82 -6.02
C TYR A 42 -6.24 -4.48 -5.28
N LEU A 43 -7.34 -4.83 -5.98
CA LEU A 43 -8.50 -5.49 -5.37
C LEU A 43 -8.15 -6.85 -4.75
N ALA A 44 -7.22 -7.60 -5.36
CA ALA A 44 -6.74 -8.85 -4.78
C ALA A 44 -5.98 -8.61 -3.46
N VAL A 45 -5.11 -7.60 -3.41
CA VAL A 45 -4.38 -7.22 -2.19
C VAL A 45 -5.31 -6.67 -1.11
N GLU A 46 -6.26 -5.81 -1.49
CA GLU A 46 -7.28 -5.25 -0.61
C GLU A 46 -8.07 -6.36 0.08
N LYS A 47 -8.57 -7.33 -0.70
CA LYS A 47 -9.33 -8.47 -0.17
C LYS A 47 -8.48 -9.36 0.74
N GLU A 48 -7.24 -9.62 0.37
CA GLU A 48 -6.32 -10.51 1.09
C GLU A 48 -5.87 -9.93 2.44
N LEU A 49 -5.70 -8.61 2.51
CA LEU A 49 -5.32 -7.91 3.74
C LEU A 49 -6.50 -7.38 4.55
N GLY A 50 -7.69 -7.28 3.94
CA GLY A 50 -8.85 -6.63 4.58
C GLY A 50 -8.64 -5.13 4.73
N LEU A 51 -8.11 -4.46 3.71
CA LEU A 51 -7.78 -3.02 3.79
C LEU A 51 -9.03 -2.15 3.96
N ASP A 52 -8.93 -1.19 4.88
CA ASP A 52 -9.91 -0.12 5.05
C ASP A 52 -9.68 0.96 3.98
N ARG A 53 -10.67 1.19 3.12
CA ARG A 53 -10.61 2.20 2.05
C ARG A 53 -10.60 3.63 2.57
N ASP A 54 -11.05 3.89 3.80
CA ASP A 54 -10.99 5.22 4.39
C ASP A 54 -9.57 5.59 4.86
N LYS A 55 -8.68 4.60 4.94
CA LYS A 55 -7.26 4.75 5.29
C LYS A 55 -6.30 4.42 4.15
N THR A 56 -6.79 3.79 3.08
CA THR A 56 -5.96 3.27 1.98
C THR A 56 -6.04 4.17 0.76
N ASN A 57 -4.89 4.60 0.21
CA ASN A 57 -4.79 5.41 -1.01
C ASN A 57 -5.70 6.66 -0.98
N VAL A 58 -5.84 7.30 0.19
CA VAL A 58 -6.80 8.40 0.45
C VAL A 58 -6.61 9.64 -0.43
N ASN A 59 -5.44 9.79 -1.04
CA ASN A 59 -5.08 10.89 -1.95
C ASN A 59 -5.04 10.44 -3.42
N GLY A 60 -5.59 9.26 -3.73
CA GLY A 60 -5.58 8.63 -5.05
C GLY A 60 -4.29 7.86 -5.35
N GLY A 61 -4.42 6.78 -6.12
CA GLY A 61 -3.31 5.91 -6.47
C GLY A 61 -2.89 5.99 -7.95
N ALA A 62 -2.01 5.07 -8.34
CA ALA A 62 -1.31 5.11 -9.61
C ALA A 62 -2.22 4.97 -10.85
N ILE A 63 -3.48 4.50 -10.69
CA ILE A 63 -4.48 4.54 -11.77
C ILE A 63 -4.78 5.98 -12.18
N ALA A 64 -4.87 6.90 -11.21
CA ALA A 64 -5.21 8.30 -11.47
C ALA A 64 -3.97 9.15 -11.81
N ILE A 65 -2.87 8.98 -11.06
CA ILE A 65 -1.70 9.87 -11.13
C ILE A 65 -0.49 9.25 -11.84
N GLY A 66 -0.61 8.02 -12.32
CA GLY A 66 0.40 7.33 -13.09
C GLY A 66 1.42 6.54 -12.24
N HIS A 67 2.14 5.67 -12.94
CA HIS A 67 3.10 4.73 -12.35
C HIS A 67 4.48 4.83 -13.05
N PRO A 68 5.30 5.85 -12.75
CA PRO A 68 6.70 5.86 -13.17
C PRO A 68 7.45 4.78 -12.39
N VAL A 69 7.71 3.63 -13.02
CA VAL A 69 8.14 2.38 -12.36
C VAL A 69 9.27 2.60 -11.34
N GLY A 70 10.36 3.26 -11.74
CA GLY A 70 11.53 3.50 -10.88
C GLY A 70 11.30 4.52 -9.74
N ALA A 71 10.31 5.40 -9.86
CA ALA A 71 10.05 6.47 -8.89
C ALA A 71 8.85 6.17 -7.98
N SER A 72 8.04 5.15 -8.29
CA SER A 72 6.77 4.92 -7.61
C SER A 72 6.92 4.59 -6.13
N GLY A 73 7.96 3.83 -5.75
CA GLY A 73 8.23 3.56 -4.33
C GLY A 73 8.49 4.84 -3.53
N ALA A 74 9.36 5.72 -4.04
CA ALA A 74 9.65 7.01 -3.40
C ALA A 74 8.40 7.91 -3.37
N ARG A 75 7.61 7.92 -4.44
CA ARG A 75 6.35 8.68 -4.51
C ARG A 75 5.39 8.24 -3.41
N LEU A 76 5.10 6.94 -3.30
CA LEU A 76 4.16 6.40 -2.30
C LEU A 76 4.60 6.78 -0.89
N THR A 77 5.87 6.51 -0.54
CA THR A 77 6.44 6.87 0.76
C THR A 77 6.29 8.36 1.06
N LEU A 78 6.61 9.22 0.10
CA LEU A 78 6.50 10.67 0.27
C LEU A 78 5.05 11.10 0.48
N THR A 79 4.12 10.57 -0.32
CA THR A 79 2.69 10.85 -0.19
C THR A 79 2.15 10.43 1.18
N THR A 80 2.47 9.22 1.65
CA THR A 80 2.06 8.74 2.98
C THR A 80 2.60 9.64 4.09
N LEU A 81 3.89 9.97 4.05
CA LEU A 81 4.53 10.80 5.08
C LEU A 81 3.96 12.22 5.13
N MET A 82 3.71 12.82 3.97
CA MET A 82 3.07 14.15 3.89
C MET A 82 1.66 14.12 4.48
N GLU A 83 0.90 13.07 4.19
CA GLU A 83 -0.48 12.93 4.67
C GLU A 83 -0.54 12.64 6.18
N LEU A 84 0.35 11.78 6.69
CA LEU A 84 0.51 11.56 8.14
C LEU A 84 0.86 12.88 8.85
N ARG A 85 1.83 13.62 8.30
CA ARG A 85 2.22 14.94 8.85
C ARG A 85 1.05 15.93 8.85
N ARG A 86 0.22 15.92 7.81
CA ARG A 86 -0.95 16.79 7.69
C ARG A 86 -2.02 16.44 8.73
N ARG A 87 -2.19 15.15 9.05
CA ARG A 87 -3.18 14.64 10.02
C ARG A 87 -2.67 14.63 11.47
N GLY A 88 -1.36 14.70 11.68
CA GLY A 88 -0.74 14.43 12.98
C GLY A 88 -0.81 12.96 13.39
N GLY A 89 -0.93 12.06 12.41
CA GLY A 89 -1.04 10.61 12.61
C GLY A 89 0.30 9.91 12.75
N LYS A 90 0.26 8.59 12.97
CA LYS A 90 1.41 7.69 13.06
C LYS A 90 1.39 6.61 11.99
#